data_AF-A0A0C1L0K9-F1
#
_entry.id   AF-A0A0C1L0K9-F1
#
_cell.length_a   1.000
_cell.length_b   1.000
_cell.length_c   1.000
_cell.angle_alpha   90.00
_cell.angle_beta   90.00
_cell.angle_gamma   90.00
#
_symmetry.space_group_name_H-M   'P 1'
#
loop_
_entity.id
_entity.type
_entity.pdbx_description
1 polymer ?
#
loop_
_entity_poly.entity_id
_entity_poly.type
_entity_poly.pdbx_seq_one_letter_code
_entity_poly.pdbx_strand_id
1 'polypeptide(L)'
;MNNLLNILANSNKDIDNQLLMDYISGRLSNADQHAVEEWLEENQFAADAIEGLQQFGNQDQLQDYVVQLNRELKQYLQQKKQRRDNRYWKDKHWTYTAIVFILLFIIIAFVMIRILAGGSGN
;
A
#
# COMPACT_ATOMS: atom_id res chain seq x y z
N MET A 1 8.76 -3.45 7.22
CA MET A 1 7.85 -2.60 6.39
C MET A 1 7.54 -1.25 7.06
N ASN A 2 7.60 -1.13 8.39
CA ASN A 2 7.19 0.09 9.12
C ASN A 2 8.18 1.26 8.99
N ASN A 3 9.47 0.99 8.74
CA ASN A 3 10.51 2.03 8.67
C ASN A 3 10.32 2.97 7.46
N LEU A 4 9.88 2.46 6.30
CA LEU A 4 9.67 3.30 5.11
C LEU A 4 8.53 4.32 5.29
N LEU A 5 7.42 3.89 5.92
CA LEU A 5 6.30 4.79 6.22
C LEU A 5 6.69 5.85 7.24
N ASN A 6 7.57 5.52 8.19
CA ASN A 6 8.05 6.45 9.20
C ASN A 6 8.99 7.53 8.60
N ILE A 7 9.82 7.15 7.63
CA ILE A 7 10.70 8.09 6.89
C ILE A 7 9.87 9.09 6.05
N LEU A 8 8.81 8.61 5.37
CA LEU A 8 7.88 9.47 4.62
C LEU A 8 7.02 10.36 5.54
N ALA A 9 6.62 9.86 6.70
CA ALA A 9 5.83 10.65 7.65
C ALA A 9 6.65 11.78 8.32
N ASN A 10 7.96 11.59 8.45
CA ASN A 10 8.87 12.55 9.07
C ASN A 10 9.52 13.53 8.07
N SER A 11 9.29 13.39 6.76
CA SER A 11 9.76 14.36 5.75
C SER A 11 8.87 15.60 5.63
N ASN A 12 7.77 15.67 6.38
CA ASN A 12 6.78 16.75 6.30
C ASN A 12 7.12 17.91 7.25
N LYS A 13 8.36 18.41 7.20
CA LYS A 13 8.74 19.64 7.91
C LYS A 13 9.07 20.73 6.89
N ASP A 14 8.00 21.48 6.60
CA ASP A 14 8.00 22.94 6.41
C ASP A 14 8.13 23.56 5.02
N ILE A 15 7.89 22.84 3.92
CA ILE A 15 7.52 23.49 2.64
C ILE A 15 6.61 22.62 1.76
N ASP A 16 5.65 23.22 1.05
CA ASP A 16 4.70 22.49 0.19
C ASP A 16 5.39 21.95 -1.07
N ASN A 17 5.12 20.69 -1.44
CA ASN A 17 5.63 20.07 -2.66
C ASN A 17 5.22 20.83 -3.92
N GLN A 18 4.03 21.46 -3.90
CA GLN A 18 3.59 22.27 -5.01
C GLN A 18 4.47 23.52 -5.18
N LEU A 19 4.85 24.16 -4.06
CA LEU A 19 5.75 25.32 -4.05
C LEU A 19 7.13 24.95 -4.61
N LEU A 20 7.67 23.79 -4.23
CA LEU A 20 8.95 23.29 -4.78
C LEU A 20 8.88 22.99 -6.28
N MET A 21 7.74 22.46 -6.74
CA MET A 21 7.54 22.19 -8.16
C MET A 21 7.45 23.50 -8.97
N ASP A 22 6.76 24.49 -8.41
CA ASP A 22 6.66 25.82 -9.02
C ASP A 22 8.02 26.54 -9.02
N TYR A 23 8.84 26.36 -7.97
CA TYR A 23 10.24 26.80 -7.93
C TYR A 23 11.07 26.19 -9.06
N ILE A 24 11.06 24.86 -9.19
CA ILE A 24 11.80 24.15 -10.25
C ILE A 24 11.35 24.65 -11.63
N SER A 25 10.05 24.84 -11.85
CA SER A 25 9.50 25.30 -13.13
C SER A 25 9.68 26.80 -13.44
N GLY A 26 10.27 27.57 -12.52
CA GLY A 26 10.49 29.01 -12.69
C GLY A 26 9.21 29.86 -12.65
N ARG A 27 8.12 29.37 -12.04
CA ARG A 27 6.81 30.05 -11.99
C ARG A 27 6.54 30.86 -10.71
N LEU A 28 7.47 30.86 -9.75
CA LEU A 28 7.31 31.57 -8.48
C LEU A 28 7.59 33.07 -8.58
N SER A 29 6.96 33.84 -7.68
CA SER A 29 7.30 35.24 -7.48
C SER A 29 8.66 35.38 -6.77
N ASN A 30 9.33 36.53 -6.90
CA ASN A 30 10.63 36.76 -6.25
C ASN A 30 10.58 36.57 -4.71
N ALA A 31 9.46 36.91 -4.07
CA ALA A 31 9.30 36.73 -2.62
C ALA A 31 9.21 35.25 -2.25
N ASP A 32 8.48 34.46 -3.02
CA ASP A 32 8.32 33.02 -2.77
C ASP A 32 9.58 32.24 -3.12
N GLN A 33 10.32 32.66 -4.16
CA GLN A 33 11.62 32.08 -4.48
C GLN A 33 12.60 32.23 -3.31
N HIS A 34 12.68 33.43 -2.74
CA HIS A 34 13.59 33.69 -1.62
C HIS A 34 13.25 32.85 -0.38
N ALA A 35 11.95 32.67 -0.09
CA ALA A 35 11.51 31.80 1.00
C ALA A 35 11.89 30.33 0.78
N VAL A 36 11.84 29.86 -0.48
CA VAL A 36 12.29 28.51 -0.85
C VAL A 36 13.82 28.41 -0.70
N GLU A 37 14.58 29.41 -1.15
CA GLU A 37 16.04 29.45 -1.01
C GLU A 37 16.48 29.39 0.46
N GLU A 38 15.89 30.20 1.33
CA GLU A 38 16.16 30.20 2.78
C GLU A 38 15.90 28.82 3.41
N TRP A 39 14.77 28.19 3.03
CA TRP A 39 14.46 26.83 3.48
C TRP A 39 15.45 25.78 2.95
N LEU A 40 15.93 25.92 1.72
CA LEU A 40 16.92 25.01 1.13
C LEU A 40 18.29 25.13 1.80
N GLU A 41 18.68 26.34 2.22
CA GLU A 41 19.90 26.56 3.00
C GLU A 41 19.86 25.81 4.34
N GLU A 42 18.70 25.80 5.01
CA GLU A 42 18.49 25.06 6.25
C GLU A 42 18.38 23.54 6.03
N ASN A 43 18.01 23.11 4.82
CA ASN A 43 17.75 21.70 4.48
C ASN A 43 18.66 21.20 3.35
N GLN A 44 19.95 20.96 3.68
CA GLN A 44 20.96 20.47 2.73
C GLN A 44 20.52 19.26 1.90
N PHE A 45 19.80 18.30 2.50
CA PHE A 45 19.29 17.14 1.76
C PHE A 45 18.26 17.51 0.69
N ALA A 46 17.41 18.50 0.98
CA ALA A 46 16.41 18.98 0.02
C ALA A 46 17.08 19.81 -1.09
N ALA A 47 18.10 20.60 -0.75
CA ALA A 47 18.92 21.33 -1.72
C ALA A 47 19.56 20.36 -2.74
N ASP A 48 20.25 19.32 -2.26
CA ASP A 48 20.87 18.30 -3.13
C ASP A 48 19.83 17.60 -4.02
N ALA A 49 18.65 17.29 -3.47
CA ALA A 49 17.58 16.65 -4.23
C ALA A 49 17.01 17.56 -5.33
N ILE A 50 16.80 18.84 -5.04
CA ILE A 50 16.29 19.82 -6.02
C ILE A 50 17.32 20.08 -7.11
N GLU A 51 18.60 20.20 -6.77
CA GLU A 51 19.66 20.36 -7.77
C GLU A 51 19.66 19.16 -8.75
N GLY A 52 19.54 17.93 -8.23
CA GLY A 52 19.41 16.73 -9.06
C GLY A 52 18.17 16.75 -9.96
N LEU A 53 17.05 17.29 -9.49
CA LEU A 53 15.84 17.47 -10.30
C LEU A 53 15.97 18.59 -11.35
N GLN A 54 16.69 19.67 -11.06
CA GLN A 54 16.95 20.74 -12.03
C GLN A 54 17.87 20.26 -13.17
N GLN A 55 18.81 19.37 -12.88
CA GLN A 55 19.64 18.70 -13.89
C GLN A 55 18.85 17.72 -14.76
N PHE A 56 17.65 17.31 -14.31
CA PHE A 56 16.71 16.52 -15.10
C PHE A 56 16.07 17.41 -16.17
N GLY A 57 16.79 17.59 -17.27
CA GLY A 57 16.70 18.78 -18.14
C GLY A 57 15.34 19.19 -18.74
N ASN A 58 14.28 18.40 -18.62
CA ASN A 58 12.97 18.74 -19.18
C ASN A 58 11.91 18.83 -18.06
N GLN A 59 11.72 20.04 -17.54
CA GLN A 59 10.87 20.34 -16.38
C GLN A 59 9.39 19.96 -16.62
N ASP A 60 8.89 20.07 -17.85
CA ASP A 60 7.54 19.64 -18.20
C ASP A 60 7.37 18.11 -18.07
N GLN A 61 8.40 17.35 -18.45
CA GLN A 61 8.38 15.89 -18.32
C GLN A 61 8.50 15.44 -16.87
N LEU A 62 9.15 16.24 -16.01
CA LEU A 62 9.28 15.96 -14.59
C LEU A 62 7.91 15.92 -13.90
N GLN A 63 7.03 16.88 -14.21
CA GLN A 63 5.68 16.94 -13.65
C GLN A 63 4.86 15.69 -14.03
N ASP A 64 4.89 15.30 -15.30
CA ASP A 64 4.22 14.09 -15.79
C ASP A 64 4.77 12.82 -15.13
N TYR A 65 6.10 12.75 -14.96
CA TYR A 65 6.77 11.63 -14.32
C TYR A 65 6.37 11.48 -12.85
N VAL A 66 6.26 12.59 -12.11
CA VAL A 66 5.79 12.60 -10.71
C VAL A 66 4.35 12.09 -10.61
N VAL A 67 3.47 12.50 -11.54
CA VAL A 67 2.09 12.01 -11.60
C VAL A 67 2.05 10.52 -11.91
N GLN A 68 2.85 10.05 -12.87
CA GLN A 68 2.96 8.64 -13.21
C GLN A 68 3.48 7.81 -12.02
N LEU A 69 4.57 8.23 -11.39
CA LEU A 69 5.17 7.54 -10.25
C LEU A 69 4.18 7.39 -9.08
N ASN A 70 3.45 8.46 -8.75
CA ASN A 70 2.42 8.42 -7.72
C ASN A 70 1.30 7.42 -8.05
N ARG A 71 0.88 7.39 -9.31
CA ARG A 71 -0.13 6.44 -9.79
C ARG A 71 0.37 5.00 -9.72
N GLU A 72 1.58 4.73 -10.18
CA GLU A 72 2.19 3.39 -10.14
C GLU A 72 2.41 2.91 -8.70
N LEU A 73 2.86 3.79 -7.81
CA LEU A 73 3.01 3.47 -6.39
C LEU A 73 1.66 3.08 -5.76
N LYS A 74 0.61 3.87 -6.00
CA LYS A 74 -0.75 3.55 -5.53
C LYS A 74 -1.22 2.21 -6.09
N GLN A 75 -1.00 1.94 -7.37
CA GLN A 75 -1.35 0.66 -7.99
C GLN A 75 -0.57 -0.50 -7.37
N TYR A 76 0.74 -0.37 -7.17
CA TYR A 76 1.57 -1.41 -6.56
C TYR A 76 1.11 -1.74 -5.14
N LEU A 77 0.79 -0.72 -4.33
CA LEU A 77 0.27 -0.89 -2.98
C LEU A 77 -1.11 -1.58 -2.98
N GLN A 78 -2.00 -1.18 -3.90
CA GLN A 78 -3.31 -1.81 -4.06
C GLN A 78 -3.21 -3.27 -4.50
N GLN A 79 -2.36 -3.57 -5.49
CA GLN A 79 -2.13 -4.94 -5.93
C GLN A 79 -1.56 -5.81 -4.81
N LYS A 80 -0.61 -5.27 -4.02
CA LYS A 80 -0.06 -5.98 -2.86
C LYS A 80 -1.12 -6.25 -1.79
N LYS A 81 -2.02 -5.29 -1.54
CA LYS A 81 -3.15 -5.47 -0.63
C LYS A 81 -4.12 -6.53 -1.16
N GLN A 82 -4.53 -6.42 -2.42
CA GLN A 82 -5.44 -7.37 -3.05
C GLN A 82 -4.87 -8.79 -3.09
N ARG A 83 -3.55 -8.97 -3.29
CA ARG A 83 -2.88 -10.27 -3.19
C ARG A 83 -2.92 -10.87 -1.78
N ARG A 84 -2.84 -10.04 -0.74
CA ARG A 84 -2.99 -10.48 0.67
C ARG A 84 -4.43 -10.87 0.95
N ASP A 85 -5.38 -10.03 0.55
CA ASP A 85 -6.80 -10.26 0.78
C ASP A 85 -7.28 -11.51 0.04
N ASN A 86 -6.92 -11.68 -1.24
CA ASN A 86 -7.30 -12.86 -2.02
C ASN A 86 -6.73 -14.17 -1.46
N ARG A 87 -5.60 -14.12 -0.71
CA ARG A 87 -5.06 -15.29 -0.01
C ARG A 87 -5.87 -15.62 1.24
N TYR A 88 -6.40 -14.61 1.93
CA TYR A 88 -7.26 -14.76 3.10
C TYR A 88 -8.61 -15.42 2.75
N TRP A 89 -9.19 -15.11 1.59
CA TRP A 89 -10.47 -15.71 1.17
C TRP A 89 -10.37 -17.16 0.71
N LYS A 90 -9.22 -17.59 0.15
CA LYS A 90 -9.02 -18.98 -0.30
C LYS A 90 -8.98 -20.00 0.85
N ASP A 91 -8.50 -19.60 2.02
CA ASP A 91 -8.37 -20.49 3.20
C ASP A 91 -9.73 -20.81 3.85
N LYS A 92 -10.70 -19.90 3.70
CA LYS A 92 -12.00 -20.01 4.39
C LYS A 92 -12.88 -21.11 3.80
N HIS A 93 -12.80 -21.37 2.49
CA HIS A 93 -13.61 -22.39 1.83
C HIS A 93 -13.24 -23.81 2.29
N TRP A 94 -11.95 -24.12 2.42
CA TRP A 94 -11.48 -25.45 2.83
C TRP A 94 -11.92 -25.81 4.25
N THR A 95 -11.91 -24.81 5.14
CA THR A 95 -12.34 -24.97 6.53
C THR A 95 -13.82 -25.36 6.62
N TYR A 96 -14.71 -24.71 5.86
CA TYR A 96 -16.14 -25.05 5.87
C TYR A 96 -16.41 -26.45 5.31
N THR A 97 -15.73 -26.85 4.24
CA THR A 97 -15.85 -28.22 3.70
C THR A 97 -15.44 -29.27 4.73
N ALA A 98 -14.34 -29.08 5.45
CA ALA A 98 -13.89 -30.02 6.48
C ALA A 98 -14.92 -30.18 7.61
N ILE A 99 -15.52 -29.08 8.07
CA ILE A 99 -16.56 -29.09 9.11
C ILE A 99 -17.79 -29.89 8.65
N VAL A 100 -18.23 -29.71 7.41
CA VAL A 100 -19.38 -30.45 6.86
C VAL A 100 -19.08 -31.95 6.78
N PHE A 101 -17.87 -32.32 6.34
CA PHE A 101 -17.47 -33.73 6.32
C PHE A 101 -17.46 -34.36 7.72
N ILE A 102 -16.92 -33.66 8.72
CA ILE A 102 -16.91 -34.15 10.11
C ILE A 102 -18.34 -34.39 10.61
N LEU A 103 -19.26 -33.45 10.37
CA LEU A 103 -20.67 -33.62 10.73
C LEU A 103 -21.32 -34.80 10.00
N LEU A 104 -21.03 -34.99 8.71
CA LEU A 104 -21.51 -36.14 7.95
C LEU A 104 -21.04 -37.47 8.55
N PHE A 105 -19.76 -37.56 8.94
CA PHE A 105 -19.21 -38.75 9.59
C PHE A 105 -19.90 -39.06 10.92
N ILE A 106 -20.21 -38.04 11.72
CA ILE A 106 -20.94 -38.21 12.99
C ILE A 106 -22.34 -38.78 12.73
N ILE A 107 -23.05 -38.28 11.71
CA ILE A 107 -24.38 -38.77 11.34
C ILE A 107 -24.31 -40.23 10.88
N ILE A 108 -23.35 -40.57 10.01
CA ILE A 108 -23.17 -41.93 9.52
C ILE A 108 -22.86 -42.89 10.68
N ALA A 109 -21.95 -42.50 11.58
CA ALA A 109 -21.60 -43.29 12.75
C ALA A 109 -22.82 -43.51 13.66
N PHE A 110 -23.62 -42.47 13.90
CA PHE A 110 -24.86 -42.56 14.69
C PHE A 110 -25.88 -43.51 14.06
N VAL A 111 -26.10 -43.40 12.75
CA VAL A 111 -27.01 -44.28 12.02
C VAL A 111 -26.52 -45.74 12.09
N MET A 112 -25.22 -45.98 11.92
CA MET A 112 -24.64 -47.32 11.98
C MET A 112 -24.83 -47.96 13.37
N ILE A 113 -24.58 -47.19 14.44
CA ILE A 113 -24.81 -47.65 15.82
C ILE A 113 -26.30 -47.94 16.06
N ARG A 114 -27.20 -47.08 15.57
CA ARG A 114 -28.64 -47.28 15.74
C ARG A 114 -29.17 -48.50 14.99
N ILE A 115 -28.67 -48.77 13.79
CA ILE A 115 -29.03 -49.97 13.03
C ILE A 115 -28.51 -51.23 13.74
N LEU A 116 -27.28 -51.19 14.26
CA LEU A 116 -26.70 -52.32 15.00
C LEU A 116 -27.39 -52.57 16.35
N ALA A 117 -27.76 -51.50 17.07
CA ALA A 117 -28.45 -51.57 18.35
C ALA A 117 -29.94 -51.92 18.21
N GLY A 118 -30.60 -51.52 17.11
CA GLY A 118 -31.99 -51.86 16.82
C GLY A 118 -32.20 -53.27 16.28
N GLY A 119 -31.14 -53.98 15.90
CA GLY A 119 -31.19 -55.35 15.39
C GLY A 119 -31.17 -56.45 16.46
N SER A 120 -30.96 -56.10 17.74
CA SER A 120 -30.97 -57.05 18.88
C SER A 120 -32.25 -56.91 19.71
N GLY A 121 -33.40 -56.97 19.04
CA GLY A 121 -34.71 -56.82 19.63
C GLY A 121 -35.80 -57.45 18.77
N ASN A 122 -35.62 -58.71 18.39
CA ASN A 122 -36.67 -59.66 18.00
C ASN A 122 -36.35 -61.00 18.64
#